data_AF-A0A8D5U5V3-F1
#
_entry.id   AF-A0A8D5U5V3-F1
#
_cell.length_a   1.000
_cell.length_b   1.000
_cell.length_c   1.000
_cell.angle_alpha   90.00
_cell.angle_beta   90.00
_cell.angle_gamma   90.00
#
_symmetry.space_group_name_H-M   'P 1'
#
loop_
_entity.id
_entity.type
_entity.pdbx_description
1 polymer ?
#
loop_
_entity_poly.entity_id
_entity_poly.type
_entity_poly.pdbx_seq_one_letter_code
_entity_poly.pdbx_strand_id
1 'polypeptide(L)'
;MEIFLYKRQGDYLVPSKEGDVFVTVGNFIVKAYRKHDGSEVSNLRFKLFGKELPLLNKLNELKRASNIEVDENYALAYPDVKTRILKLNQLIGYVFEEYVYRTLSSYFKVKRYEQKAVSLPKMGIPLHNSPDMVVEDKVAVEAKVGTYKKDQITDYEKYYPTGIVVFPWSGECKVEKWVCFYYFIKDHQRVVRYITDLLR
;
A
#
# COMPACT_ATOMS: atom_id res chain seq x y z
N MET A 1 -14.21 -10.34 5.28
CA MET A 1 -15.21 -9.25 5.36
C MET A 1 -15.52 -9.05 6.83
N GLU A 2 -15.38 -7.82 7.31
CA GLU A 2 -15.60 -7.44 8.70
C GLU A 2 -16.81 -6.53 8.81
N ILE A 3 -17.51 -6.58 9.94
CA ILE A 3 -18.73 -5.80 10.18
C ILE A 3 -18.59 -5.08 11.51
N PHE A 4 -18.87 -3.78 11.50
CA PHE A 4 -18.80 -2.91 12.66
C PHE A 4 -20.10 -2.14 12.84
N LEU A 5 -20.37 -1.74 14.09
CA LEU A 5 -21.56 -0.96 14.43
C LEU A 5 -21.17 0.48 14.76
N TYR A 6 -21.91 1.41 14.16
CA TYR A 6 -21.66 2.84 14.22
C TYR A 6 -22.94 3.59 14.56
N LYS A 7 -22.78 4.71 15.27
CA LYS A 7 -23.84 5.70 15.51
C LYS A 7 -23.54 6.95 14.70
N ARG A 8 -24.57 7.54 14.10
CA ARG A 8 -24.44 8.84 13.45
C ARG A 8 -24.41 9.96 14.50
N GLN A 9 -23.40 10.81 14.44
CA GLN A 9 -23.25 12.03 15.24
C GLN A 9 -23.01 13.21 14.30
N GLY A 10 -24.07 13.97 14.01
CA GLY A 10 -24.05 14.97 12.94
C GLY A 10 -23.75 14.33 11.58
N ASP A 11 -22.72 14.82 10.91
CA ASP A 11 -22.26 14.29 9.63
C ASP A 11 -21.36 13.06 9.75
N TYR A 12 -20.95 12.69 10.96
CA TYR A 12 -19.93 11.66 11.16
C TYR A 12 -20.50 10.35 11.70
N LEU A 13 -19.86 9.25 11.31
CA LEU A 13 -20.00 7.93 11.92
C LEU A 13 -18.97 7.76 13.03
N VAL A 14 -19.45 7.41 14.23
CA VAL A 14 -18.64 7.13 15.42
C VAL A 14 -18.88 5.70 15.88
N PRO A 15 -17.84 4.89 16.16
CA PRO A 15 -18.04 3.51 16.62
C PRO A 15 -18.91 3.45 17.87
N SER A 16 -19.91 2.57 17.90
CA SER A 16 -20.80 2.41 19.04
C SER A 16 -21.43 1.03 19.09
N LYS A 17 -21.45 0.41 20.27
CA LYS A 17 -22.16 -0.86 20.51
C LYS A 17 -23.68 -0.73 20.45
N GLU A 18 -24.20 0.49 20.56
CA GLU A 18 -25.62 0.83 20.46
C GLU A 18 -25.94 1.57 19.16
N GLY A 19 -25.03 1.49 18.18
CA GLY A 19 -25.18 2.14 16.89
C GLY A 19 -26.36 1.60 16.07
N ASP A 20 -26.81 2.42 15.13
CA ASP A 20 -27.91 2.18 14.22
C ASP A 20 -27.46 1.98 12.75
N VAL A 21 -26.15 1.99 12.50
CA VAL A 21 -25.55 1.80 11.18
C VAL A 21 -24.57 0.63 11.21
N PHE A 22 -24.82 -0.37 10.38
CA PHE A 22 -23.84 -1.43 10.07
C PHE A 22 -22.88 -0.94 9.01
N VAL A 23 -21.57 -1.10 9.25
CA VAL A 23 -20.52 -0.80 8.28
C VAL A 23 -19.78 -2.08 7.96
N THR A 24 -19.70 -2.44 6.68
CA THR A 24 -18.98 -3.62 6.19
C THR A 24 -17.70 -3.18 5.50
N VAL A 25 -16.61 -3.91 5.77
CA VAL A 25 -15.28 -3.63 5.21
C VAL A 25 -14.65 -4.91 4.68
N GLY A 26 -14.13 -4.88 3.45
CA GLY A 26 -13.38 -5.99 2.89
C GLY A 26 -12.94 -5.72 1.46
N ASN A 27 -11.77 -6.23 1.07
CA ASN A 27 -11.23 -6.11 -0.30
C ASN A 27 -11.26 -4.67 -0.85
N PHE A 28 -10.82 -3.68 -0.07
CA PHE A 28 -10.86 -2.25 -0.41
C PHE A 28 -12.27 -1.65 -0.61
N ILE A 29 -13.32 -2.38 -0.27
CA ILE A 29 -14.71 -1.93 -0.36
C ILE A 29 -15.24 -1.63 1.04
N VAL A 30 -15.95 -0.50 1.16
CA VAL A 30 -16.74 -0.13 2.33
C VAL A 30 -18.17 0.10 1.92
N LYS A 31 -19.11 -0.49 2.65
CA LYS A 31 -20.54 -0.21 2.52
C LYS A 31 -21.14 0.03 3.89
N ALA A 32 -22.23 0.77 3.97
CA ALA A 32 -22.94 0.93 5.22
C ALA A 32 -24.45 0.88 5.02
N TYR A 33 -25.15 0.31 6.00
CA TYR A 33 -26.58 0.06 5.96
C TYR A 33 -27.22 0.48 7.28
N ARG A 34 -28.36 1.15 7.23
CA ARG A 34 -29.13 1.46 8.43
C ARG A 34 -29.80 0.20 8.96
N LYS A 35 -29.74 0.00 10.28
CA LYS A 35 -30.28 -1.19 10.95
C LYS A 35 -31.81 -1.29 10.88
N HIS A 36 -32.51 -0.16 10.82
CA HIS A 36 -33.98 -0.15 10.93
C HIS A 36 -34.70 -0.52 9.62
N ASP A 37 -34.18 -0.09 8.46
CA ASP A 37 -34.81 -0.26 7.15
C ASP A 37 -33.90 -0.97 6.13
N GLY A 38 -32.64 -1.25 6.47
CA GLY A 38 -31.67 -1.86 5.56
C GLY A 38 -31.19 -0.92 4.45
N SER A 39 -31.56 0.36 4.46
CA SER A 39 -31.18 1.32 3.42
C SER A 39 -29.67 1.58 3.42
N GLU A 40 -29.08 1.65 2.22
CA GLU A 40 -27.67 1.99 2.07
C GLU A 40 -27.41 3.45 2.45
N VAL A 41 -26.36 3.68 3.24
CA VAL A 41 -25.91 5.01 3.63
C VAL A 41 -24.83 5.45 2.65
N SER A 42 -25.11 6.49 1.87
CA SER A 42 -24.14 7.14 1.00
C SER A 42 -23.30 8.19 1.76
N ASN A 43 -22.20 8.62 1.16
CA ASN A 43 -21.30 9.68 1.68
C ASN A 43 -20.79 9.40 3.10
N LEU A 44 -20.14 8.25 3.28
CA LEU A 44 -19.56 7.85 4.55
C LEU A 44 -18.49 8.85 4.99
N ARG A 45 -18.63 9.35 6.23
CA ARG A 45 -17.64 10.22 6.88
C ARG A 45 -17.36 9.68 8.27
N PHE A 46 -16.22 9.02 8.45
CA PHE A 46 -15.83 8.52 9.76
C PHE A 46 -15.17 9.63 10.58
N LYS A 47 -15.55 9.74 11.86
CA LYS A 47 -14.87 10.68 12.77
C LYS A 47 -13.43 10.25 12.96
N LEU A 48 -12.49 11.17 12.75
CA LEU A 48 -11.06 10.94 12.98
C LEU A 48 -10.72 10.94 14.47
N PHE A 49 -9.70 10.19 14.85
CA PHE A 49 -9.16 10.12 16.21
C PHE A 49 -7.86 10.94 16.37
N GLY A 50 -7.43 11.65 15.33
CA GLY A 50 -6.31 12.60 15.32
C GLY A 50 -4.99 12.01 14.84
N LYS A 51 -4.72 10.72 15.10
CA LYS A 51 -3.47 10.06 14.67
C LYS A 51 -3.44 9.71 13.18
N GLU A 52 -4.60 9.68 12.52
CA GLU A 52 -4.74 9.35 11.11
C GLU A 52 -4.27 10.47 10.19
N LEU A 53 -4.34 11.74 10.64
CA LEU A 53 -4.17 12.92 9.78
C LEU A 53 -2.81 12.97 9.04
N PRO A 54 -1.66 12.68 9.67
CA PRO A 54 -0.38 12.66 8.96
C PRO A 54 -0.33 11.61 7.83
N LEU A 55 -0.98 10.46 8.03
CA LEU A 55 -1.04 9.39 7.02
C LEU A 55 -2.01 9.74 5.89
N LEU A 56 -3.15 10.35 6.22
CA LEU A 56 -4.08 10.86 5.20
C LEU A 56 -3.41 11.92 4.33
N ASN A 57 -2.62 12.83 4.91
CA ASN A 57 -1.86 13.82 4.14
C ASN A 57 -0.85 13.17 3.19
N LYS A 58 -0.12 12.16 3.66
CA LYS A 58 0.80 11.35 2.86
C LYS A 58 0.09 10.62 1.71
N LEU A 59 -1.05 10.01 1.99
CA LEU A 59 -1.87 9.34 0.99
C LEU A 59 -2.35 10.35 -0.07
N ASN A 60 -2.85 11.51 0.36
CA ASN A 60 -3.30 12.57 -0.55
C ASN A 60 -2.18 13.18 -1.42
N GLU A 61 -0.94 13.22 -0.93
CA GLU A 61 0.22 13.60 -1.74
C GLU A 61 0.49 12.54 -2.81
N LEU A 62 0.49 11.26 -2.44
CA LEU A 62 0.68 10.14 -3.37
C LEU A 62 -0.42 10.06 -4.43
N LYS A 63 -1.69 10.20 -4.04
CA LYS A 63 -2.84 10.22 -4.97
C LYS A 63 -2.65 11.32 -6.03
N ARG A 64 -2.27 12.53 -5.61
CA ARG A 64 -2.00 13.66 -6.51
C ARG A 64 -0.82 13.42 -7.45
N ALA A 65 0.26 12.84 -6.94
CA ALA A 65 1.46 12.57 -7.75
C ALA A 65 1.26 11.44 -8.77
N SER A 66 0.47 10.43 -8.41
CA SER A 66 0.31 9.19 -9.19
C SER A 66 -0.97 9.14 -10.03
N ASN A 67 -1.93 10.03 -9.76
CA ASN A 67 -3.29 9.98 -10.30
C ASN A 67 -3.99 8.63 -10.04
N ILE A 68 -3.70 8.00 -8.89
CA ILE A 68 -4.33 6.78 -8.42
C ILE A 68 -5.34 7.14 -7.34
N GLU A 69 -6.61 6.82 -7.60
CA GLU A 69 -7.67 7.02 -6.62
C GLU A 69 -7.88 5.78 -5.76
N VAL A 70 -7.97 6.00 -4.45
CA VAL A 70 -8.34 4.98 -3.45
C VAL A 70 -9.30 5.60 -2.44
N ASP A 71 -10.20 4.80 -1.91
CA ASP A 71 -11.13 5.19 -0.86
C ASP A 71 -10.49 5.00 0.52
N GLU A 72 -10.13 6.10 1.19
CA GLU A 72 -9.59 6.07 2.55
C GLU A 72 -10.58 5.50 3.58
N ASN A 73 -11.88 5.47 3.29
CA ASN A 73 -12.87 4.87 4.18
C ASN A 73 -12.58 3.40 4.41
N TYR A 74 -11.92 2.70 3.48
CA TYR A 74 -11.43 1.34 3.71
C TYR A 74 -10.62 1.22 5.00
N ALA A 75 -9.79 2.22 5.31
CA ALA A 75 -9.05 2.27 6.54
C ALA A 75 -9.87 2.86 7.69
N LEU A 76 -10.58 3.97 7.45
CA LEU A 76 -11.27 4.73 8.50
C LEU A 76 -12.52 4.03 9.06
N ALA A 77 -13.07 3.04 8.35
CA ALA A 77 -14.21 2.26 8.80
C ALA A 77 -13.88 1.29 9.95
N TYR A 78 -12.60 1.07 10.26
CA TYR A 78 -12.20 0.29 11.43
C TYR A 78 -12.42 1.08 12.73
N PRO A 79 -12.94 0.45 13.80
CA PRO A 79 -13.37 1.18 15.00
C PRO A 79 -12.20 1.64 15.89
N ASP A 80 -11.02 1.02 15.77
CA ASP A 80 -9.87 1.31 16.60
C ASP A 80 -8.74 2.02 15.83
N VAL A 81 -8.04 2.91 16.53
CA VAL A 81 -6.95 3.72 15.96
C VAL A 81 -5.82 2.86 15.41
N LYS A 82 -5.45 1.77 16.10
CA LYS A 82 -4.30 0.94 15.73
C LYS A 82 -4.52 0.29 14.36
N THR A 83 -5.70 -0.27 14.14
CA THR A 83 -6.07 -0.87 12.86
C THR A 83 -6.22 0.18 11.77
N ARG A 84 -6.81 1.35 12.05
CA ARG A 84 -6.85 2.46 11.08
C ARG A 84 -5.45 2.84 10.58
N ILE A 85 -4.50 3.01 11.49
CA ILE A 85 -3.10 3.33 11.16
C ILE A 85 -2.46 2.22 10.32
N LEU A 86 -2.67 0.95 10.68
CA LEU A 86 -2.18 -0.18 9.89
C LEU A 86 -2.75 -0.15 8.47
N LYS A 87 -4.07 0.02 8.33
CA LYS A 87 -4.77 0.05 7.05
C LYS A 87 -4.40 1.26 6.19
N LEU A 88 -4.20 2.43 6.79
CA LEU A 88 -3.69 3.60 6.07
C LEU A 88 -2.28 3.36 5.54
N ASN A 89 -1.38 2.76 6.32
CA ASN A 89 -0.06 2.39 5.82
C ASN A 89 -0.12 1.35 4.69
N GLN A 90 -1.05 0.39 4.76
CA GLN A 90 -1.31 -0.57 3.67
C GLN A 90 -1.77 0.15 2.40
N LEU A 91 -2.71 1.10 2.50
CA LEU A 91 -3.15 1.92 1.36
C LEU A 91 -2.00 2.75 0.77
N ILE A 92 -1.20 3.40 1.63
CA ILE A 92 -0.04 4.20 1.20
C ILE A 92 0.98 3.31 0.47
N GLY A 93 1.27 2.12 1.01
CA GLY A 93 2.13 1.12 0.37
C GLY A 93 1.61 0.70 -1.00
N TYR A 94 0.33 0.32 -1.07
CA TYR A 94 -0.34 -0.08 -2.30
C TYR A 94 -0.28 1.01 -3.38
N VAL A 95 -0.68 2.25 -3.05
CA VAL A 95 -0.67 3.37 -4.00
C VAL A 95 0.75 3.66 -4.48
N PHE A 96 1.74 3.60 -3.60
CA PHE A 96 3.12 3.85 -3.99
C PHE A 96 3.69 2.75 -4.89
N GLU A 97 3.45 1.48 -4.56
CA GLU A 97 3.87 0.34 -5.40
C GLU A 97 3.19 0.42 -6.78
N GLU A 98 1.89 0.71 -6.84
CA GLU A 98 1.18 0.91 -8.10
C GLU A 98 1.76 2.09 -8.90
N TYR A 99 2.15 3.18 -8.25
CA TYR A 99 2.79 4.32 -8.91
C TYR A 99 4.14 3.97 -9.52
N VAL A 100 4.99 3.25 -8.78
CA VAL A 100 6.28 2.75 -9.27
C VAL A 100 6.07 1.82 -10.47
N TYR A 101 5.12 0.89 -10.36
CA TYR A 101 4.79 -0.04 -11.43
C TYR A 101 4.38 0.68 -12.71
N ARG A 102 3.41 1.60 -12.63
CA ARG A 102 2.94 2.37 -13.79
C ARG A 102 4.05 3.20 -14.41
N THR A 103 4.87 3.83 -13.56
CA THR A 103 6.00 4.64 -14.02
C THR A 103 6.98 3.77 -14.80
N LEU A 104 7.47 2.68 -14.22
CA LEU A 104 8.47 1.83 -14.88
C LEU A 104 7.90 1.11 -16.12
N SER A 105 6.63 0.69 -16.07
CA SER A 105 5.96 0.02 -17.19
C SER A 105 5.77 0.93 -18.41
N SER A 106 5.87 2.25 -18.24
CA SER A 106 5.85 3.19 -19.36
C SER A 106 7.19 3.25 -20.13
N TYR A 107 8.28 2.74 -19.55
CA TYR A 107 9.61 2.74 -20.16
C TYR A 107 10.14 1.32 -20.46
N PHE A 108 9.69 0.31 -19.71
CA PHE A 108 10.25 -1.03 -19.71
C PHE A 108 9.17 -2.10 -19.62
N LYS A 109 9.51 -3.34 -19.96
CA LYS A 109 8.73 -4.52 -19.60
C LYS A 109 8.92 -4.83 -18.11
N VAL A 110 7.83 -4.78 -17.35
CA VAL A 110 7.84 -5.00 -15.91
C VAL A 110 6.97 -6.20 -15.55
N LYS A 111 7.56 -7.17 -14.84
CA LYS A 111 6.82 -8.26 -14.18
C LYS A 111 6.53 -7.87 -12.75
N ARG A 112 5.26 -7.98 -12.34
CA ARG A 112 4.83 -7.80 -10.96
C ARG A 112 4.55 -9.16 -10.34
N TYR A 113 5.07 -9.39 -9.14
CA TYR A 113 4.74 -10.60 -8.40
C TYR A 113 3.57 -10.29 -7.49
N GLU A 114 2.37 -10.77 -7.86
CA GLU A 114 1.26 -10.77 -6.92
C GLU A 114 1.62 -11.65 -5.73
N GLN A 115 1.59 -11.10 -4.52
CA GLN A 115 1.58 -11.90 -3.30
C GLN A 115 0.29 -12.74 -3.31
N LYS A 116 0.32 -13.90 -3.96
CA LYS A 116 -0.70 -14.93 -3.76
C LYS A 116 -0.67 -15.26 -2.28
N ALA A 117 -1.78 -14.98 -1.60
CA ALA A 117 -2.01 -15.36 -0.21
C ALA A 117 -1.44 -16.76 0.02
N VAL A 118 -0.55 -16.86 1.00
CA VAL A 118 0.20 -18.06 1.39
C VAL A 118 -0.72 -19.28 1.30
N SER A 119 -0.63 -20.02 0.21
CA SER A 119 -1.23 -21.35 0.11
C SER A 119 -0.37 -22.26 0.96
N LEU A 120 -1.01 -23.04 1.85
CA LEU A 120 -0.42 -24.09 2.68
C LEU A 120 0.72 -24.83 1.95
N PRO A 121 1.82 -25.17 2.65
CA PRO A 121 3.02 -25.71 2.03
C PRO A 121 2.70 -27.05 1.37
N LYS A 122 2.57 -27.05 0.04
CA LYS A 122 2.73 -28.28 -0.75
C LYS A 122 4.24 -28.54 -0.84
N MET A 123 4.67 -29.57 -0.13
CA MET A 123 5.95 -30.28 -0.25
C MET A 123 7.12 -29.52 -0.89
N GLY A 124 8.08 -29.10 -0.06
CA GLY A 124 9.51 -29.18 -0.39
C GLY A 124 10.15 -28.07 -1.22
N ILE A 125 9.41 -27.05 -1.69
CA ILE A 125 10.02 -25.88 -2.34
C ILE A 125 9.53 -24.64 -1.60
N PRO A 126 10.39 -23.90 -0.87
CA PRO A 126 9.97 -22.63 -0.30
C PRO A 126 9.48 -21.74 -1.45
N LEU A 127 8.23 -21.27 -1.38
CA LEU A 127 7.76 -20.22 -2.27
C LEU A 127 8.76 -19.07 -2.12
N HIS A 128 9.57 -18.84 -3.15
CA HIS A 128 10.57 -17.78 -3.11
C HIS A 128 9.84 -16.46 -2.88
N ASN A 129 10.16 -15.77 -1.77
CA ASN A 129 9.80 -14.36 -1.65
C ASN A 129 10.38 -13.67 -2.89
N SER A 130 9.54 -12.96 -3.63
CA SER A 130 9.91 -12.24 -4.83
C SER A 130 9.93 -10.74 -4.53
N PRO A 131 10.80 -9.97 -5.21
CA PRO A 131 10.72 -8.51 -5.14
C PRO A 131 9.36 -8.05 -5.65
N ASP A 132 8.94 -6.86 -5.24
CA ASP A 132 7.67 -6.27 -5.66
C ASP A 132 7.55 -6.28 -7.21
N MET A 133 8.66 -6.00 -7.92
CA MET A 133 8.74 -6.02 -9.38
C MET A 133 10.11 -6.48 -9.91
N VAL A 134 10.13 -6.94 -11.16
CA VAL A 134 11.36 -7.17 -11.94
C VAL A 134 11.23 -6.51 -13.32
N VAL A 135 12.21 -5.66 -13.65
CA VAL A 135 12.31 -4.93 -14.91
C VAL A 135 13.20 -5.70 -15.88
N GLU A 136 12.69 -5.94 -17.09
CA GLU A 136 13.37 -6.66 -18.19
C GLU A 136 13.98 -8.00 -17.76
N ASP A 137 13.38 -8.68 -16.78
CA ASP A 137 13.88 -9.93 -16.19
C ASP A 137 15.31 -9.83 -15.57
N LYS A 138 15.79 -8.60 -15.34
CA LYS A 138 17.18 -8.33 -14.93
C LYS A 138 17.30 -7.52 -13.64
N VAL A 139 16.49 -6.47 -13.49
CA VAL A 139 16.62 -5.52 -12.37
C VAL A 139 15.44 -5.69 -11.42
N ALA A 140 15.73 -6.14 -10.20
CA ALA A 140 14.71 -6.22 -9.15
C ALA A 140 14.39 -4.81 -8.60
N VAL A 141 13.13 -4.56 -8.29
CA VAL A 141 12.66 -3.28 -7.75
C VAL A 141 11.77 -3.55 -6.55
N GLU A 142 12.12 -2.96 -5.43
CA GLU A 142 11.32 -2.97 -4.21
C GLU A 142 10.79 -1.57 -3.90
N ALA A 143 9.48 -1.42 -3.70
CA ALA A 143 8.83 -0.17 -3.35
C ALA A 143 8.50 -0.14 -1.86
N LYS A 144 9.05 0.82 -1.10
CA LYS A 144 8.85 0.92 0.36
C LYS A 144 8.47 2.33 0.81
N VAL A 145 7.50 2.39 1.72
CA VAL A 145 6.98 3.64 2.31
C VAL A 145 7.49 3.90 3.73
N GLY A 146 8.33 3.00 4.25
CA GLY A 146 8.86 3.01 5.62
C GLY A 146 9.97 1.99 5.80
N THR A 147 10.18 1.55 7.03
CA THR A 147 11.18 0.53 7.34
C THR A 147 10.78 -0.84 6.80
N TYR A 148 11.76 -1.59 6.33
CA TYR A 148 11.61 -2.97 5.87
C TYR A 148 12.58 -3.88 6.61
N LYS A 149 12.35 -5.20 6.57
CA LYS A 149 13.25 -6.18 7.19
C LYS A 149 14.47 -6.37 6.29
N LYS A 150 15.67 -6.13 6.82
CA LYS A 150 16.93 -6.32 6.08
C LYS A 150 17.02 -7.72 5.46
N ASP A 151 16.64 -8.74 6.24
CA ASP A 151 16.70 -10.15 5.84
C ASP A 151 15.93 -10.43 4.53
N GLN A 152 14.81 -9.75 4.31
CA GLN A 152 14.03 -9.90 3.08
C GLN A 152 14.81 -9.43 1.84
N ILE A 153 15.47 -8.27 1.93
CA ILE A 153 16.26 -7.75 0.81
C ILE A 153 17.54 -8.57 0.63
N THR A 154 18.19 -8.99 1.71
CA THR A 154 19.37 -9.86 1.64
C THR A 154 19.05 -11.19 0.97
N ASP A 155 17.84 -11.74 1.16
CA ASP A 155 17.40 -12.93 0.42
C ASP A 155 17.18 -12.63 -1.07
N TYR A 156 16.63 -11.47 -1.44
CA TYR A 156 16.48 -11.09 -2.84
C TYR A 156 17.83 -10.89 -3.53
N GLU A 157 18.79 -10.28 -2.85
CA GLU A 157 20.16 -10.02 -3.32
C GLU A 157 20.95 -11.31 -3.65
N LYS A 158 20.48 -12.49 -3.21
CA LYS A 158 21.03 -13.80 -3.61
C LYS A 158 20.60 -14.22 -5.02
N TYR A 159 19.38 -13.87 -5.41
CA TYR A 159 18.77 -14.29 -6.68
C TYR A 159 18.83 -13.19 -7.75
N TYR A 160 18.84 -11.93 -7.33
CA TYR A 160 18.88 -10.76 -8.20
C TYR A 160 20.16 -9.97 -7.91
N PRO A 161 21.22 -10.14 -8.72
CA PRO A 161 22.50 -9.46 -8.50
C PRO A 161 22.39 -7.94 -8.68
N THR A 162 21.38 -7.49 -9.43
CA THR A 162 21.07 -6.08 -9.66
C THR A 162 19.68 -5.77 -9.16
N GLY A 163 19.56 -4.74 -8.34
CA GLY A 163 18.26 -4.28 -7.90
C GLY A 163 18.32 -2.93 -7.22
N ILE A 164 17.13 -2.38 -6.99
CA ILE A 164 16.94 -1.09 -6.38
C ILE A 164 15.82 -1.12 -5.34
N VAL A 165 15.93 -0.24 -4.36
CA VAL A 165 14.85 0.05 -3.42
C VAL A 165 14.43 1.48 -3.61
N VAL A 166 13.15 1.72 -3.88
CA VAL A 166 12.61 3.06 -4.12
C VAL A 166 11.72 3.49 -2.96
N PHE A 167 11.83 4.76 -2.60
CA PHE A 167 11.04 5.39 -1.55
C PHE A 167 10.31 6.62 -2.10
N PRO A 168 9.05 6.85 -1.69
CA PRO A 168 8.29 8.02 -2.13
C PRO A 168 8.93 9.33 -1.64
N TRP A 169 9.47 9.31 -0.42
CA TRP A 169 10.12 10.43 0.26
C TRP A 169 11.53 10.01 0.72
N SER A 170 12.02 10.57 1.83
CA SER A 170 13.18 10.05 2.57
C SER A 170 12.83 8.77 3.33
N GLY A 171 13.84 7.94 3.62
CA GLY A 171 13.69 6.74 4.43
C GLY A 171 15.03 6.23 4.93
N GLU A 172 15.00 5.13 5.67
CA GLU A 172 16.19 4.33 5.96
C GLU A 172 16.32 3.22 4.93
N CYS A 173 17.51 3.09 4.35
CA CYS A 173 17.83 1.98 3.47
C CYS A 173 18.95 1.13 4.06
N LYS A 174 18.70 -0.17 4.15
CA LYS A 174 19.59 -1.22 4.64
C LYS A 174 19.67 -2.30 3.56
N VAL A 175 20.60 -2.12 2.63
CA VAL A 175 20.91 -3.04 1.53
C VAL A 175 22.40 -3.29 1.49
N GLU A 176 22.82 -4.42 0.95
CA GLU A 176 24.26 -4.76 0.84
C GLU A 176 24.80 -4.50 -0.57
N LYS A 177 24.00 -4.77 -1.59
CA LYS A 177 24.38 -4.68 -3.01
C LYS A 177 23.50 -3.73 -3.81
N TRP A 178 22.21 -3.67 -3.49
CA TRP A 178 21.27 -2.86 -4.25
C TRP A 178 21.44 -1.36 -4.00
N VAL A 179 20.83 -0.55 -4.86
CA VAL A 179 20.89 0.92 -4.77
C VAL A 179 19.56 1.50 -4.32
N CYS A 180 19.61 2.46 -3.41
CA CYS A 180 18.41 3.09 -2.86
C CYS A 180 18.14 4.44 -3.53
N PHE A 181 16.89 4.67 -3.90
CA PHE A 181 16.42 5.93 -4.46
C PHE A 181 15.35 6.53 -3.56
N TYR A 182 15.56 7.78 -3.17
CA TYR A 182 14.62 8.55 -2.35
C TYR A 182 13.91 9.59 -3.20
N TYR A 183 12.79 10.10 -2.68
CA TYR A 183 11.99 11.15 -3.31
C TYR A 183 11.47 10.77 -4.71
N PHE A 184 11.09 9.51 -4.90
CA PHE A 184 10.55 9.01 -6.18
C PHE A 184 9.36 9.85 -6.68
N ILE A 185 8.54 10.37 -5.77
CA ILE A 185 7.42 11.26 -6.09
C ILE A 185 7.87 12.48 -6.92
N LYS A 186 9.06 13.02 -6.62
CA LYS A 186 9.59 14.24 -7.24
C LYS A 186 10.56 13.97 -8.38
N ASP A 187 11.33 12.89 -8.33
CA ASP A 187 12.43 12.60 -9.27
C ASP A 187 12.48 11.12 -9.69
N HIS A 188 11.35 10.59 -10.17
CA HIS A 188 11.31 9.23 -10.72
C HIS A 188 12.21 9.07 -11.96
N GLN A 189 12.49 10.14 -12.69
CA GLN A 189 13.35 10.13 -13.88
C GLN A 189 14.79 9.70 -13.56
N ARG A 190 15.29 9.98 -12.36
CA ARG A 190 16.58 9.47 -11.91
C ARG A 190 16.61 7.94 -11.82
N VAL A 191 15.51 7.32 -11.36
CA VAL A 191 15.38 5.86 -11.31
C VAL A 191 15.35 5.27 -12.72
N VAL A 192 14.53 5.85 -13.61
CA VAL A 192 14.41 5.39 -15.00
C VAL A 192 15.75 5.43 -15.72
N ARG A 193 16.50 6.54 -15.58
CA ARG A 193 17.84 6.68 -16.17
C ARG A 193 18.81 5.62 -15.64
N TYR A 194 18.83 5.42 -14.33
CA TYR A 194 19.71 4.42 -13.71
C TYR A 194 19.40 2.99 -14.21
N ILE A 195 18.13 2.61 -14.28
CA ILE A 195 17.73 1.31 -14.83
C ILE A 195 18.13 1.21 -16.31
N THR A 196 17.97 2.28 -17.08
CA THR A 196 18.39 2.31 -18.49
C THR A 196 19.89 2.03 -18.62
N ASP A 197 20.72 2.65 -17.78
CA ASP A 197 22.16 2.45 -17.79
C ASP A 197 22.57 1.02 -17.38
N LEU A 198 21.83 0.39 -16.45
CA LEU A 198 22.06 -1.01 -16.06
C LEU A 198 21.68 -2.02 -17.15
N LEU A 199 20.81 -1.64 -18.08
CA LEU A 199 20.30 -2.52 -19.13
C LEU A 199 21.08 -2.42 -20.45
N ARG A 200 21.99 -1.45 -20.56
CA ARG A 200 22.93 -1.30 -21.68
C ARG A 200 24.05 -2.33 -21.61
#